data_AF-A0A941I9P7-F1
#
_entry.id   AF-A0A941I9P7-F1
#
_cell.length_a   1.000
_cell.length_b   1.000
_cell.length_c   1.000
_cell.angle_alpha   90.00
_cell.angle_beta   90.00
_cell.angle_gamma   90.00
#
_symmetry.space_group_name_H-M   'P 1'
#
loop_
_entity.id
_entity.type
_entity.pdbx_description
1 polymer ?
#
loop_
_entity_poly.entity_id
_entity_poly.type
_entity_poly.pdbx_seq_one_letter_code
_entity_poly.pdbx_strand_id
1 'polypeptide(L)'
;MIDREKEFRNAFYFSKRCAKSPLTPSYTIGYSRGNADKEPAKKVYDYILSLGEKSISFEEKLNLLYKFLEQAEQEERNKRMMGTDFYSNIMTYIRISKRQIDNGEPVQTRRR
;
A
#
# COMPACT_ATOMS: atom_id res chain seq x y z
N MET A 1 -26.15 -0.13 -4.99
CA MET A 1 -25.02 -1.03 -5.32
C MET A 1 -23.77 -0.16 -5.46
N ILE A 2 -22.68 -0.48 -4.78
CA ILE A 2 -21.44 0.28 -4.93
C ILE A 2 -20.80 -0.02 -6.29
N ASP A 3 -20.09 0.95 -6.84
CA ASP A 3 -19.28 0.77 -8.04
C ASP A 3 -17.95 0.12 -7.64
N ARG A 4 -17.86 -1.20 -7.83
CA ARG A 4 -16.67 -2.00 -7.42
C ARG A 4 -15.38 -1.46 -8.05
N GLU A 5 -15.40 -1.13 -9.34
CA GLU A 5 -14.20 -0.67 -10.05
C GLU A 5 -13.73 0.70 -9.51
N LYS A 6 -14.69 1.60 -9.22
CA LYS A 6 -14.39 2.86 -8.55
C LYS A 6 -13.80 2.65 -7.16
N GLU A 7 -14.30 1.70 -6.38
CA GLU A 7 -13.77 1.44 -5.04
C GLU A 7 -12.39 0.76 -5.06
N PHE A 8 -12.13 -0.15 -6.00
CA PHE A 8 -10.78 -0.68 -6.22
C PHE A 8 -9.80 0.42 -6.64
N ARG A 9 -10.23 1.34 -7.50
CA ARG A 9 -9.45 2.53 -7.87
C ARG A 9 -9.14 3.40 -6.65
N ASN A 10 -10.12 3.64 -5.79
CA ASN A 10 -9.94 4.41 -4.56
C ASN A 10 -8.91 3.74 -3.63
N ALA A 11 -9.02 2.42 -3.43
CA ALA A 11 -8.07 1.64 -2.65
C ALA A 11 -6.65 1.74 -3.22
N PHE A 12 -6.50 1.60 -4.55
CA PHE A 12 -5.20 1.70 -5.23
C PHE A 12 -4.54 3.07 -5.02
N TYR A 13 -5.26 4.17 -5.24
CA TYR A 13 -4.71 5.51 -5.05
C TYR A 13 -4.46 5.86 -3.58
N PHE A 14 -5.21 5.29 -2.66
CA PHE A 14 -4.92 5.46 -1.24
C PHE A 14 -3.62 4.73 -0.85
N SER A 15 -3.41 3.50 -1.32
CA SER A 15 -2.13 2.79 -1.15
C SER A 15 -0.96 3.60 -1.72
N LYS A 16 -1.15 4.22 -2.90
CA LYS A 16 -0.16 5.15 -3.49
C LYS A 16 0.16 6.32 -2.55
N ARG A 17 -0.86 6.93 -1.94
CA ARG A 17 -0.70 8.04 -1.00
C ARG A 17 0.05 7.61 0.26
N CYS A 18 -0.29 6.44 0.81
CA CYS A 18 0.40 5.88 1.97
C CYS A 18 1.87 5.62 1.65
N ALA A 19 2.18 5.03 0.49
CA ALA A 19 3.54 4.79 0.04
C ALA A 19 4.33 6.08 -0.22
N LYS A 20 3.66 7.15 -0.67
CA LYS A 20 4.31 8.46 -0.88
C LYS A 20 4.62 9.18 0.43
N SER A 21 3.84 8.95 1.49
CA SER A 21 3.92 9.75 2.72
C SER A 21 5.33 9.78 3.33
N PRO A 22 6.06 8.66 3.48
CA PRO A 22 7.42 8.67 4.05
C PRO A 22 8.46 9.36 3.19
N LEU A 23 8.18 9.58 1.90
CA LEU A 23 9.08 10.26 0.96
C LEU A 23 8.96 11.79 1.04
N THR A 24 7.97 12.31 1.76
CA THR A 24 7.75 13.76 1.87
C THR A 24 8.64 14.38 2.95
N PRO A 25 9.16 15.62 2.75
CA PRO A 25 9.96 16.31 3.76
C PRO A 25 9.24 16.52 5.10
N SER A 26 7.90 16.57 5.07
CA SER A 26 7.05 16.74 6.25
C SER A 26 6.78 15.44 7.02
N TYR A 27 7.38 14.31 6.62
CA TYR A 27 7.22 13.05 7.33
C TYR A 27 8.08 13.02 8.59
N THR A 28 7.46 13.29 9.73
CA THR A 28 8.11 13.41 11.04
C THR A 28 7.73 12.29 12.00
N ILE A 29 7.58 11.05 11.52
CA ILE A 29 7.57 9.87 12.40
C ILE A 29 9.01 9.67 12.87
N GLY A 30 9.24 9.64 14.19
CA GLY A 30 10.54 9.80 14.87
C GLY A 30 11.78 9.34 14.09
N TYR A 31 12.88 10.10 14.22
CA TYR A 31 14.08 10.09 13.37
C TYR A 31 14.55 8.70 12.87
N SER A 32 14.56 7.70 13.75
CA SER A 32 14.99 6.33 13.42
C SER A 32 13.95 5.55 12.59
N ARG A 33 12.66 5.64 12.95
CA ARG A 33 11.57 4.96 12.23
C ARG A 33 11.30 5.65 10.89
N GLY A 34 11.28 6.98 10.87
CA GLY A 34 11.07 7.73 9.64
C GLY A 34 12.14 7.52 8.57
N ASN A 35 13.39 7.28 8.97
CA ASN A 35 14.45 6.92 8.02
C ASN A 35 14.37 5.46 7.56
N ALA A 36 13.98 4.54 8.44
CA ALA A 36 13.77 3.14 8.08
C ALA A 36 12.61 2.94 7.09
N ASP A 37 11.58 3.79 7.14
CA ASP A 37 10.44 3.74 6.22
C ASP A 37 10.72 4.25 4.80
N LYS A 38 11.78 5.05 4.58
CA LYS A 38 12.01 5.72 3.29
C LYS A 38 12.33 4.75 2.16
N GLU A 39 13.21 3.79 2.40
CA GLU A 39 13.58 2.79 1.39
C GLU A 39 12.40 1.87 1.01
N PRO A 40 11.68 1.23 1.95
CA PRO A 40 10.52 0.41 1.61
C PRO A 40 9.40 1.26 0.98
N ALA A 41 9.18 2.49 1.45
CA ALA A 41 8.23 3.42 0.84
C ALA A 41 8.56 3.72 -0.63
N LYS A 42 9.84 3.96 -0.95
CA LYS A 42 10.27 4.23 -2.32
C LYS A 42 10.01 3.01 -3.22
N LYS A 43 10.42 1.81 -2.77
CA LYS A 43 10.19 0.55 -3.52
C LYS A 43 8.72 0.33 -3.83
N VAL A 44 7.84 0.50 -2.84
CA VAL A 44 6.40 0.33 -3.01
C VAL A 44 5.83 1.42 -3.93
N TYR A 45 6.24 2.67 -3.74
CA TYR A 45 5.75 3.79 -4.56
C TYR A 45 6.11 3.61 -6.03
N ASP A 46 7.36 3.26 -6.33
CA ASP A 46 7.83 3.01 -7.69
C ASP A 46 7.08 1.83 -8.33
N TYR A 47 6.86 0.75 -7.57
CA TYR A 47 6.06 -0.39 -8.07
C TYR A 47 4.61 0.02 -8.37
N ILE A 48 3.98 0.81 -7.50
CA ILE A 48 2.63 1.34 -7.72
C ILE A 48 2.58 2.23 -8.97
N LEU A 49 3.60 3.05 -9.24
CA LEU A 49 3.68 3.83 -10.47
C LEU A 49 3.73 2.93 -11.69
N SER A 50 4.56 1.88 -11.68
CA SER A 50 4.65 0.91 -12.77
C SER A 50 3.31 0.20 -13.05
N LEU A 51 2.53 -0.10 -12.00
CA LEU A 51 1.18 -0.65 -12.15
C LEU A 51 0.17 0.38 -12.68
N GLY A 52 0.37 1.66 -12.38
CA GLY A 52 -0.46 2.76 -12.87
C GLY A 52 -0.51 2.82 -14.40
N GLU A 53 0.62 2.54 -15.06
CA GLU A 53 0.77 2.57 -16.52
C GLU A 53 0.16 1.36 -17.23
N LYS A 54 -0.08 0.25 -16.51
CA LYS A 54 -0.65 -0.96 -17.11
C LYS A 54 -2.16 -0.81 -17.37
N SER A 55 -2.59 -1.22 -18.56
CA SER A 55 -4.02 -1.31 -18.94
C SER A 55 -4.69 -2.59 -18.41
N ILE A 56 -4.68 -2.77 -17.09
CA ILE A 56 -5.37 -3.86 -16.37
C ILE A 56 -6.35 -3.26 -15.35
N SER A 57 -7.29 -4.06 -14.84
CA SER A 57 -8.28 -3.61 -13.84
C SER A 57 -7.61 -3.16 -12.53
N PHE A 58 -8.24 -2.25 -11.80
CA PHE A 58 -7.72 -1.81 -10.51
C PHE A 58 -7.68 -2.93 -9.47
N GLU A 59 -8.60 -3.89 -9.55
CA GLU A 59 -8.57 -5.11 -8.75
C GLU A 59 -7.28 -5.89 -8.98
N GLU A 60 -6.90 -6.10 -10.25
CA GLU A 60 -5.68 -6.84 -10.58
C GLU A 60 -4.42 -6.07 -10.20
N LYS A 61 -4.43 -4.74 -10.32
CA LYS A 61 -3.34 -3.89 -9.78
C LYS A 61 -3.17 -4.10 -8.28
N LEU A 62 -4.26 -4.18 -7.52
CA LEU A 62 -4.20 -4.45 -6.07
C LEU A 62 -3.75 -5.87 -5.74
N ASN A 63 -4.13 -6.87 -6.56
CA ASN A 63 -3.63 -8.25 -6.43
C ASN A 63 -2.11 -8.31 -6.61
N LEU A 64 -1.60 -7.68 -7.67
CA LEU A 64 -0.17 -7.62 -7.96
C LEU A 64 0.59 -6.85 -6.87
N LEU A 65 0.04 -5.71 -6.42
CA LEU A 65 0.60 -4.95 -5.30
C LEU A 65 0.67 -5.79 -4.02
N TYR A 66 -0.40 -6.52 -3.68
CA TYR A 66 -0.41 -7.38 -2.50
C TYR A 66 0.68 -8.45 -2.56
N LYS A 67 0.82 -9.15 -3.69
CA LYS A 67 1.86 -10.18 -3.88
C LYS A 67 3.26 -9.60 -3.76
N PHE A 68 3.49 -8.41 -4.32
CA PHE A 68 4.77 -7.72 -4.20
C PHE A 68 5.10 -7.38 -2.74
N LEU A 69 4.13 -6.87 -1.98
CA LEU A 69 4.30 -6.54 -0.56
C LEU A 69 4.58 -7.78 0.29
N GLU A 70 3.90 -8.89 0.00
CA GLU A 70 4.10 -10.17 0.70
C GLU A 70 5.52 -10.71 0.51
N GLN A 71 6.03 -10.63 -0.73
CA GLN A 71 7.42 -10.99 -1.04
C GLN A 71 8.42 -10.07 -0.32
N ALA A 72 8.20 -8.76 -0.38
CA ALA A 72 9.09 -7.77 0.25
C ALA A 72 9.13 -7.91 1.78
N GLU A 73 7.97 -8.17 2.42
CA GLU A 73 7.87 -8.46 3.87
C GLU A 73 8.65 -9.73 4.23
N GLN A 74 8.52 -10.79 3.44
CA GLN A 74 9.23 -12.04 3.69
C GLN A 74 10.75 -11.86 3.57
N GLU A 75 11.21 -11.09 2.57
CA GLU A 75 12.63 -10.76 2.41
C GLU A 75 13.19 -9.96 3.59
N GLU A 76 12.44 -8.99 4.12
CA GLU A 76 12.86 -8.22 5.30
C GLU A 76 12.93 -9.08 6.56
N ARG A 77 11.94 -9.95 6.79
CA ARG A 77 11.95 -10.91 7.91
C ARG A 77 13.17 -11.83 7.87
N ASN A 78 13.53 -12.30 6.68
CA ASN A 78 14.70 -13.17 6.49
C ASN A 78 16.02 -12.44 6.81
N LYS A 79 16.08 -11.12 6.64
CA LYS A 79 17.27 -10.29 6.93
C LYS A 79 17.47 -10.00 8.43
N ARG A 80 16.57 -10.44 9.33
CA ARG A 80 16.59 -10.20 10.79
C ARG A 80 16.75 -8.72 11.19
N MET A 81 16.48 -7.79 10.28
CA MET A 81 16.42 -6.37 10.62
C MET A 81 15.10 -6.10 11.34
N MET A 82 15.14 -5.33 12.43
CA MET A 82 13.92 -4.80 13.03
C MET A 82 13.31 -3.80 12.04
N GLY A 83 12.40 -4.29 11.19
CA GLY A 83 11.65 -3.47 10.24
C GLY A 83 10.60 -2.60 10.95
N THR A 84 9.94 -1.74 10.17
CA THR A 84 8.94 -0.76 10.65
C THR A 84 7.50 -1.20 10.41
N ASP A 85 7.27 -2.49 10.15
CA ASP A 85 5.97 -3.05 9.74
C ASP A 85 5.37 -2.35 8.51
N PHE A 86 6.22 -1.72 7.68
CA PHE A 86 5.76 -0.87 6.59
C PHE A 86 4.91 -1.64 5.56
N TYR A 87 5.41 -2.78 5.07
CA TYR A 87 4.69 -3.58 4.08
C TYR A 87 3.43 -4.20 4.70
N SER A 88 3.51 -4.73 5.91
CA SER A 88 2.37 -5.32 6.62
C SER A 88 1.23 -4.32 6.87
N ASN A 89 1.54 -3.06 7.14
CA ASN A 89 0.56 -1.98 7.24
C ASN A 89 -0.20 -1.74 5.92
N ILE A 90 0.51 -1.69 4.78
CA ILE A 90 -0.14 -1.52 3.47
C ILE A 90 -0.94 -2.78 3.09
N MET A 91 -0.42 -3.98 3.35
CA MET A 91 -1.15 -5.24 3.12
C MET A 91 -2.46 -5.29 3.91
N THR A 92 -2.43 -4.87 5.17
CA THR A 92 -3.62 -4.81 6.03
C THR A 92 -4.67 -3.88 5.43
N TYR A 93 -4.27 -2.71 4.94
CA TYR A 93 -5.18 -1.77 4.27
C TYR A 93 -5.81 -2.38 3.01
N ILE A 94 -5.01 -3.05 2.16
CA ILE A 94 -5.53 -3.70 0.95
C ILE A 94 -6.55 -4.79 1.30
N ARG A 95 -6.27 -5.62 2.32
CA ARG A 95 -7.19 -6.66 2.79
C ARG A 95 -8.51 -6.10 3.29
N ILE A 96 -8.45 -5.04 4.11
CA ILE A 96 -9.65 -4.38 4.61
C ILE A 96 -10.46 -3.79 3.47
N SER A 97 -9.80 -3.11 2.52
CA SER A 97 -10.44 -2.49 1.37
C SER A 97 -11.17 -3.53 0.50
N LYS A 98 -10.52 -4.67 0.21
CA LYS A 98 -11.15 -5.77 -0.53
C LYS A 98 -12.39 -6.31 0.18
N ARG A 99 -12.29 -6.57 1.49
CA ARG A 99 -13.42 -7.03 2.30
C ARG A 99 -14.58 -6.03 2.28
N GLN A 100 -14.30 -4.73 2.36
CA GLN A 100 -15.32 -3.69 2.27
C GLN A 100 -16.03 -3.74 0.92
N ILE A 101 -15.27 -3.82 -0.19
CA ILE A 101 -15.82 -3.91 -1.54
C ILE A 101 -16.71 -5.16 -1.71
N ASP A 102 -16.26 -6.30 -1.21
CA ASP A 102 -17.01 -7.55 -1.31
C ASP A 102 -18.31 -7.52 -0.48
N ASN A 103 -18.30 -6.80 0.65
CA ASN A 103 -19.49 -6.57 1.48
C ASN A 103 -20.42 -5.46 0.93
N GLY A 104 -20.04 -4.78 -0.15
CA GLY A 104 -20.81 -3.65 -0.68
C GLY A 104 -20.62 -2.35 0.10
N GLU A 105 -19.56 -2.23 0.90
CA GLU A 105 -19.20 -1.05 1.69
C GLU A 105 -18.17 -0.17 0.94
N PRO A 106 -18.24 1.17 1.06
CA PRO A 106 -17.26 2.07 0.46
C PRO A 106 -15.89 1.95 1.13
N VAL A 107 -14.81 2.09 0.34
CA VAL A 107 -13.45 2.02 0.87
C VAL A 107 -13.11 3.28 1.67
N GLN A 108 -12.51 3.09 2.85
CA GLN A 108 -12.08 4.22 3.66
C GLN A 108 -10.81 4.88 3.11
N THR A 109 -10.95 6.06 2.51
CA THR A 109 -9.85 6.82 1.88
C THR A 109 -9.23 7.92 2.74
N ARG A 110 -9.57 7.97 4.04
CA ARG A 110 -9.03 8.93 5.02
C ARG A 110 -8.55 8.21 6.28
N ARG A 111 -7.40 8.63 6.83
CA ARG A 111 -7.01 8.29 8.22
C ARG A 111 -8.07 8.90 9.15
N ARG A 112 -8.61 8.08 10.07
CA ARG A 112 -9.34 8.59 11.23
C ARG A 112 -8.32 9.10 12.25
#